data_AF-A0A974UBW7-F1
#
_entry.id   AF-A0A974UBW7-F1
#
_cell.length_a   1.000
_cell.length_b   1.000
_cell.length_c   1.000
_cell.angle_alpha   90.00
_cell.angle_beta   90.00
_cell.angle_gamma   90.00
#
_symmetry.space_group_name_H-M   'P 1'
#
loop_
_entity.id
_entity.type
_entity.pdbx_description
1 polymer ?
#
loop_
_entity_poly.entity_id
_entity_poly.type
_entity_poly.pdbx_seq_one_letter_code
_entity_poly.pdbx_strand_id
1 'polypeptide(L)'
;MRTLKHLNSYSLLFIAAIIFIFLFGGIVFPSVQPQVVEAQTVSTCLNRVNIPTSDLHWAYVPETADQLYTEEKYYYLAGQLIANGVVDASTCPSNGLMSTGYANACGMSEALPTVIIVQNLLNEPILQAYDDVGVPPVILKLLIGTESQFWPSSINSIHFGYGHLTNMGIRNAVQWNSDLYNQVCPSGTDCVASYSIADQILASLVDTCPTCEYGIDTTKASRSVNVLAESLLGYCYQTEQLIYNATGWYSGYAVDYATIWKLTLMDYNAGSQCVYNTLESTFDYTQGPMRWSDISAHVSGDLCIRGWNYANTITSRYFDFPPTED
;
A
#
# COMPACT_ATOMS: atom_id res chain seq x y z
N MET A 1 -31.94 77.28 -1.29
CA MET A 1 -31.19 76.06 -0.94
C MET A 1 -31.65 74.94 -1.88
N ARG A 2 -30.74 74.47 -2.75
CA ARG A 2 -30.79 73.31 -3.66
C ARG A 2 -32.00 73.11 -4.59
N THR A 3 -31.67 73.27 -5.87
CA THR A 3 -32.32 72.85 -7.12
C THR A 3 -32.85 71.40 -7.12
N LEU A 4 -34.17 71.22 -7.35
CA LEU A 4 -34.71 69.95 -7.86
C LEU A 4 -34.61 69.96 -9.39
N LYS A 5 -33.74 69.11 -9.92
CA LYS A 5 -33.63 68.82 -11.36
C LYS A 5 -34.87 68.06 -11.83
N HIS A 6 -35.41 68.50 -12.97
CA HIS A 6 -36.32 67.73 -13.82
C HIS A 6 -35.81 66.29 -14.01
N LEU A 7 -36.54 65.30 -13.47
CA LEU A 7 -36.45 63.93 -13.95
C LEU A 7 -37.34 63.81 -15.20
N ASN A 8 -36.73 63.34 -16.29
CA ASN A 8 -37.37 63.07 -17.57
C ASN A 8 -38.41 61.93 -17.39
N SER A 9 -39.54 61.95 -18.10
CA SER A 9 -40.61 60.94 -17.91
C SER A 9 -40.14 59.51 -18.23
N TYR A 10 -39.06 59.39 -19.00
CA TYR A 10 -38.37 58.13 -19.29
C TYR A 10 -37.63 57.53 -18.08
N SER A 11 -37.22 58.35 -17.11
CA SER A 11 -36.49 57.89 -15.91
C SER A 11 -37.43 57.33 -14.83
N LEU A 12 -38.68 57.79 -14.75
CA LEU A 12 -39.69 57.21 -13.84
C LEU A 12 -40.22 55.86 -14.34
N LEU A 13 -40.35 55.69 -15.67
CA LEU A 13 -40.74 54.41 -16.28
C LEU A 13 -39.69 53.30 -16.08
N PHE A 14 -38.39 53.66 -16.08
CA PHE A 14 -37.31 52.71 -15.83
C PHE A 14 -37.24 52.23 -14.36
N ILE A 15 -37.54 53.11 -13.39
CA ILE A 15 -37.52 52.75 -11.97
C ILE A 15 -38.73 51.88 -11.60
N ALA A 16 -39.90 52.14 -12.21
CA ALA A 16 -41.10 51.32 -11.99
C ALA A 16 -40.96 49.91 -12.60
N ALA A 17 -40.27 49.75 -13.74
CA ALA A 17 -40.03 48.44 -14.36
C ALA A 17 -39.06 47.56 -13.54
N ILE A 18 -38.08 48.16 -12.85
CA ILE A 18 -37.13 47.42 -12.01
C ILE A 18 -37.78 46.96 -10.70
N ILE A 19 -38.70 47.74 -10.12
CA ILE A 19 -39.41 47.35 -8.87
C ILE A 19 -40.45 46.24 -9.13
N PHE A 20 -41.05 46.17 -10.33
CA PHE A 20 -42.02 45.13 -10.66
C PHE A 20 -41.38 43.73 -10.88
N ILE A 21 -40.09 43.68 -11.25
CA ILE A 21 -39.34 42.43 -11.38
C ILE A 21 -38.99 41.85 -10.00
N PHE A 22 -38.82 42.68 -8.98
CA PHE A 22 -38.48 42.23 -7.61
C PHE A 22 -39.66 41.82 -6.73
N LEU A 23 -40.92 42.12 -7.11
CA LEU A 23 -42.10 41.78 -6.31
C LEU A 23 -42.85 40.53 -6.79
N PHE A 24 -42.62 40.06 -8.03
CA PHE A 24 -43.26 38.85 -8.56
C PHE A 24 -42.34 37.93 -9.38
N GLY A 25 -41.07 38.29 -9.56
CA GLY A 25 -40.08 37.47 -10.25
C GLY A 25 -39.12 36.82 -9.26
N GLY A 26 -39.53 35.70 -8.65
CA GLY A 26 -38.58 34.82 -7.99
C GLY A 26 -37.56 34.35 -9.02
N ILE A 27 -36.31 34.79 -8.91
CA ILE A 27 -35.20 34.16 -9.63
C ILE A 27 -35.07 32.77 -9.03
N VAL A 28 -35.69 31.79 -9.70
CA VAL A 28 -35.37 30.39 -9.49
C VAL A 28 -33.96 30.22 -10.03
N PHE A 29 -32.96 30.34 -9.14
CA PHE A 29 -31.69 29.72 -9.42
C PHE A 29 -32.01 28.25 -9.68
N PRO A 30 -31.69 27.69 -10.86
CA PRO A 30 -31.78 26.25 -11.00
C PRO A 30 -30.98 25.71 -9.82
N SER A 31 -31.62 24.86 -9.01
CA SER A 31 -30.89 24.11 -8.01
C SER A 31 -29.71 23.53 -8.76
N VAL A 32 -28.50 23.97 -8.43
CA VAL A 32 -27.31 23.22 -8.79
C VAL A 32 -27.55 21.93 -8.04
N GLN A 33 -28.12 20.94 -8.73
CA GLN A 33 -28.04 19.59 -8.26
C GLN A 33 -26.56 19.41 -8.01
N PRO A 34 -26.11 19.05 -6.81
CA PRO A 34 -24.75 18.56 -6.68
C PRO A 34 -24.62 17.55 -7.81
N GLN A 35 -23.68 17.77 -8.73
CA GLN A 35 -23.34 16.72 -9.66
C GLN A 35 -22.97 15.57 -8.75
N VAL A 36 -23.88 14.60 -8.63
CA VAL A 36 -23.56 13.29 -8.15
C VAL A 36 -22.67 12.77 -9.27
N VAL A 37 -21.38 13.10 -9.16
CA VAL A 37 -20.34 12.44 -9.90
C VAL A 37 -20.54 10.98 -9.52
N GLU A 38 -21.03 10.17 -10.46
CA GLU A 38 -21.17 8.74 -10.24
C GLU A 38 -19.84 8.27 -9.67
N ALA A 39 -19.87 7.79 -8.42
CA ALA A 39 -18.71 7.20 -7.79
C ALA A 39 -18.13 6.20 -8.79
N GLN A 40 -16.84 6.28 -9.06
CA GLN A 40 -16.17 5.19 -9.79
C GLN A 40 -16.59 3.89 -9.11
N THR A 41 -17.25 3.01 -9.87
CA THR A 41 -17.77 1.75 -9.35
C THR A 41 -16.65 0.77 -8.98
N VAL A 42 -15.40 1.10 -9.35
CA VAL A 42 -14.19 0.32 -9.11
C VAL A 42 -13.24 1.13 -8.24
N SER A 43 -12.82 0.56 -7.11
CA SER A 43 -11.79 1.13 -6.24
C SER A 43 -10.51 1.43 -7.03
N THR A 44 -9.87 2.55 -6.73
CA THR A 44 -8.57 2.94 -7.33
C THR A 44 -7.50 1.91 -7.02
N CYS A 45 -7.60 1.19 -5.89
CA CYS A 45 -6.71 0.09 -5.52
C CYS A 45 -6.71 -1.07 -6.53
N LEU A 46 -7.84 -1.28 -7.22
CA LEU A 46 -8.04 -2.36 -8.18
C LEU A 46 -8.15 -1.86 -9.63
N ASN A 47 -8.28 -0.54 -9.83
CA ASN A 47 -8.44 0.07 -11.14
C ASN A 47 -7.09 0.27 -11.84
N ARG A 48 -6.55 -0.81 -12.42
CA ARG A 48 -5.25 -0.85 -13.12
C ARG A 48 -5.28 -0.19 -14.51
N VAL A 49 -5.53 1.12 -14.55
CA VAL A 49 -5.57 1.91 -15.80
C VAL A 49 -4.62 3.10 -15.75
N ASN A 50 -4.19 3.55 -16.93
CA ASN A 50 -3.36 4.76 -17.10
C ASN A 50 -2.06 4.77 -16.27
N ILE A 51 -1.43 3.60 -16.09
CA ILE A 51 -0.19 3.48 -15.33
C ILE A 51 0.95 4.15 -16.12
N PRO A 52 1.71 5.09 -15.54
CA PRO A 52 2.86 5.69 -16.20
C PRO A 52 3.89 4.63 -16.62
N THR A 53 4.48 4.76 -17.80
CA THR A 53 5.51 3.82 -18.29
C THR A 53 6.70 3.72 -17.32
N SER A 54 7.03 4.82 -16.65
CA SER A 54 8.08 4.85 -15.61
C SER A 54 7.78 3.99 -14.39
N ASP A 55 6.52 3.60 -14.16
CA ASP A 55 6.09 2.81 -13.01
C ASP A 55 5.75 1.36 -13.37
N LEU A 56 5.73 1.00 -14.66
CA LEU A 56 5.43 -0.37 -15.08
C LEU A 56 6.43 -1.39 -14.52
N HIS A 57 7.67 -1.01 -14.26
CA HIS A 57 8.67 -1.95 -13.73
C HIS A 57 8.29 -2.60 -12.38
N TRP A 58 7.39 -1.96 -11.61
CA TRP A 58 6.87 -2.50 -10.35
C TRP A 58 5.35 -2.69 -10.33
N ALA A 59 4.61 -2.02 -11.23
CA ALA A 59 3.16 -2.15 -11.35
C ALA A 59 2.71 -3.19 -12.42
N TYR A 60 3.66 -3.70 -13.21
CA TYR A 60 3.41 -4.78 -14.16
C TYR A 60 3.02 -6.07 -13.45
N VAL A 61 2.16 -6.84 -14.10
CA VAL A 61 1.75 -8.16 -13.64
C VAL A 61 2.41 -9.17 -14.56
N PRO A 62 3.33 -9.99 -14.04
CA PRO A 62 3.96 -11.04 -14.80
C PRO A 62 2.95 -12.05 -15.34
N GLU A 63 3.24 -12.62 -16.50
CA GLU A 63 2.45 -13.70 -17.10
C GLU A 63 2.71 -15.04 -16.43
N THR A 64 3.91 -15.21 -15.85
CA THR A 64 4.32 -16.44 -15.16
C THR A 64 5.07 -16.12 -13.88
N ALA A 65 5.02 -17.03 -12.90
CA ALA A 65 5.74 -16.90 -11.65
C ALA A 65 7.28 -16.82 -11.85
N ASP A 66 7.81 -17.49 -12.87
CA ASP A 66 9.24 -17.48 -13.18
C ASP A 66 9.78 -16.08 -13.50
N GLN A 67 8.94 -15.17 -14.00
CA GLN A 67 9.33 -13.78 -14.23
C GLN A 67 9.57 -12.99 -12.93
N LEU A 68 9.14 -13.49 -11.77
CA LEU A 68 9.46 -12.94 -10.44
C LEU A 68 10.77 -13.50 -9.85
N TYR A 69 11.54 -14.26 -10.64
CA TYR A 69 12.80 -14.86 -10.20
C TYR A 69 13.85 -13.80 -9.81
N THR A 70 14.47 -13.99 -8.65
CA THR A 70 15.51 -13.10 -8.10
C THR A 70 16.68 -13.89 -7.52
N GLU A 71 17.88 -13.31 -7.51
CA GLU A 71 19.09 -13.92 -6.94
C GLU A 71 19.74 -13.05 -5.84
N GLU A 72 18.90 -12.32 -5.10
CA GLU A 72 19.39 -11.36 -4.11
C GLU A 72 20.15 -12.04 -2.98
N LYS A 73 21.22 -11.35 -2.54
CA LYS A 73 22.05 -11.79 -1.41
C LYS A 73 21.44 -11.36 -0.09
N TYR A 74 20.40 -12.07 0.32
CA TYR A 74 19.74 -11.86 1.60
C TYR A 74 20.55 -12.42 2.77
N TYR A 75 21.41 -11.59 3.35
CA TYR A 75 22.29 -11.98 4.47
C TYR A 75 21.52 -12.35 5.74
N TYR A 76 20.34 -11.79 5.99
CA TYR A 76 19.51 -12.22 7.10
C TYR A 76 19.01 -13.64 6.86
N LEU A 77 18.41 -13.89 5.68
CA LEU A 77 17.93 -15.22 5.28
C LEU A 77 19.04 -16.26 5.35
N ALA A 78 20.21 -15.97 4.78
CA ALA A 78 21.38 -16.84 4.87
C ALA A 78 21.73 -17.17 6.33
N GLY A 79 21.71 -16.15 7.20
CA GLY A 79 21.95 -16.34 8.63
C GLY A 79 20.92 -17.25 9.29
N GLN A 80 19.64 -17.10 8.93
CA GLN A 80 18.57 -17.95 9.43
C GLN A 80 18.69 -19.40 8.94
N LEU A 81 19.00 -19.62 7.66
CA LEU A 81 19.20 -20.95 7.10
C LEU A 81 20.37 -21.68 7.78
N ILE A 82 21.47 -20.98 8.04
CA ILE A 82 22.63 -21.54 8.77
C ILE A 82 22.27 -21.81 10.23
N ALA A 83 21.68 -20.84 10.93
CA ALA A 83 21.36 -20.96 12.35
C ALA A 83 20.34 -22.08 12.65
N ASN A 84 19.47 -22.40 11.69
CA ASN A 84 18.50 -23.49 11.80
C ASN A 84 19.01 -24.81 11.22
N GLY A 85 20.29 -24.91 10.84
CA GLY A 85 20.91 -26.15 10.36
C GLY A 85 20.44 -26.59 8.97
N VAL A 86 19.80 -25.70 8.21
CA VAL A 86 19.40 -25.95 6.81
C VAL A 86 20.62 -25.93 5.90
N VAL A 87 21.59 -25.06 6.20
CA VAL A 87 22.88 -24.96 5.50
C VAL A 87 24.01 -25.18 6.50
N ASP A 88 24.93 -26.10 6.18
CA ASP A 88 26.16 -26.28 6.95
C ASP A 88 27.24 -25.31 6.47
N ALA A 89 27.57 -24.32 7.31
CA ALA A 89 28.66 -23.38 7.10
C ALA A 89 29.79 -23.56 8.14
N SER A 90 29.96 -24.77 8.69
CA SER A 90 30.97 -25.08 9.72
C SER A 90 32.42 -24.85 9.26
N THR A 91 32.67 -24.82 7.96
CA THR A 91 33.97 -24.48 7.36
C THR A 91 34.28 -22.99 7.41
N CYS A 92 33.27 -22.14 7.59
CA CYS A 92 33.41 -20.70 7.65
C CYS A 92 33.83 -20.20 9.05
N PRO A 93 34.55 -19.07 9.14
CA PRO A 93 34.76 -18.38 10.41
C PRO A 93 33.44 -18.15 11.16
N SER A 94 33.43 -18.43 12.47
CA SER A 94 32.23 -18.35 13.32
C SER A 94 31.03 -19.15 12.79
N ASN A 95 31.29 -20.29 12.14
CA ASN A 95 30.29 -21.12 11.47
C ASN A 95 29.43 -20.32 10.46
N GLY A 96 30.01 -19.31 9.82
CA GLY A 96 29.33 -18.50 8.81
C GLY A 96 28.44 -17.38 9.36
N LEU A 97 28.39 -17.15 10.67
CA LEU A 97 27.50 -16.16 11.29
C LEU A 97 28.26 -14.94 11.88
N MET A 98 27.57 -13.80 11.88
CA MET A 98 27.91 -12.60 12.66
C MET A 98 27.19 -12.64 14.01
N SER A 99 27.64 -11.81 14.97
CA SER A 99 26.98 -11.69 16.30
C SER A 99 25.55 -11.16 16.23
N THR A 100 25.17 -10.53 15.11
CA THR A 100 23.81 -10.05 14.84
C THR A 100 22.86 -11.15 14.37
N GLY A 101 23.36 -12.38 14.13
CA GLY A 101 22.59 -13.49 13.56
C GLY A 101 22.51 -13.47 12.02
N TYR A 102 23.07 -12.45 11.36
CA TYR A 102 23.22 -12.41 9.91
C TYR A 102 24.38 -13.31 9.48
N ALA A 103 24.35 -13.82 8.25
CA ALA A 103 25.52 -14.48 7.69
C ALA A 103 26.68 -13.48 7.52
N ASN A 104 27.91 -13.97 7.69
CA ASN A 104 29.09 -13.26 7.19
C ASN A 104 29.29 -13.58 5.70
N ALA A 105 30.31 -12.97 5.07
CA ALA A 105 30.55 -13.17 3.62
C ALA A 105 30.79 -14.65 3.24
N CYS A 106 31.47 -15.42 4.09
CA CYS A 106 31.68 -16.85 3.86
C CYS A 106 30.36 -17.62 4.00
N GLY A 107 29.61 -17.38 5.09
CA GLY A 107 28.31 -18.03 5.31
C GLY A 107 27.31 -17.72 4.19
N MET A 108 27.26 -16.48 3.70
CA MET A 108 26.43 -16.13 2.55
C MET A 108 26.87 -16.88 1.29
N SER A 109 28.17 -17.07 1.07
CA SER A 109 28.65 -17.85 -0.08
C SER A 109 28.18 -19.30 -0.01
N GLU A 110 28.24 -19.93 1.15
CA GLU A 110 27.76 -21.31 1.36
C GLU A 110 26.24 -21.41 1.25
N ALA A 111 25.51 -20.42 1.77
CA ALA A 111 24.05 -20.41 1.78
C ALA A 111 23.40 -19.89 0.49
N LEU A 112 24.16 -19.26 -0.42
CA LEU A 112 23.61 -18.58 -1.60
C LEU A 112 22.69 -19.46 -2.46
N PRO A 113 23.04 -20.73 -2.79
CA PRO A 113 22.15 -21.58 -3.58
C PRO A 113 20.79 -21.77 -2.91
N THR A 114 20.77 -22.00 -1.59
CA THR A 114 19.54 -22.17 -0.81
C THR A 114 18.78 -20.86 -0.66
N VAL A 115 19.47 -19.73 -0.51
CA VAL A 115 18.86 -18.39 -0.49
C VAL A 115 18.14 -18.09 -1.80
N ILE A 116 18.70 -18.46 -2.94
CA ILE A 116 18.06 -18.31 -4.26
C ILE A 116 16.83 -19.21 -4.36
N ILE A 117 16.87 -20.45 -3.88
CA ILE A 117 15.69 -21.31 -3.86
C ILE A 117 14.60 -20.69 -2.98
N VAL A 118 14.91 -20.36 -1.73
CA VAL A 118 13.92 -19.92 -0.74
C VAL A 118 13.25 -18.62 -1.13
N GLN A 119 13.99 -17.63 -1.64
CA GLN A 119 13.38 -16.37 -2.07
C GLN A 119 12.40 -16.56 -3.23
N ASN A 120 12.53 -17.62 -4.03
CA ASN A 120 11.68 -17.89 -5.18
C ASN A 120 10.57 -18.93 -4.92
N LEU A 121 10.54 -19.58 -3.75
CA LEU A 121 9.43 -20.46 -3.34
C LEU A 121 8.07 -19.74 -3.33
N LEU A 122 8.08 -18.41 -3.16
CA LEU A 122 6.85 -17.61 -3.08
C LEU A 122 6.38 -17.05 -4.42
N ASN A 123 7.10 -17.24 -5.53
CA ASN A 123 6.73 -16.62 -6.79
C ASN A 123 5.31 -17.02 -7.24
N GLU A 124 4.99 -18.31 -7.15
CA GLU A 124 3.66 -18.83 -7.49
C GLU A 124 2.59 -18.34 -6.49
N PRO A 125 2.76 -18.45 -5.16
CA PRO A 125 1.85 -17.80 -4.20
C PRO A 125 1.62 -16.31 -4.41
N ILE A 126 2.66 -15.56 -4.79
CA ILE A 126 2.60 -14.12 -5.01
C ILE A 126 1.77 -13.81 -6.27
N LEU A 127 1.98 -14.56 -7.36
CA LEU A 127 1.20 -14.39 -8.57
C LEU A 127 -0.27 -14.79 -8.35
N GLN A 128 -0.52 -15.90 -7.66
CA GLN A 128 -1.88 -16.32 -7.30
C GLN A 128 -2.59 -15.28 -6.42
N ALA A 129 -1.88 -14.65 -5.49
CA ALA A 129 -2.45 -13.57 -4.67
C ALA A 129 -2.88 -12.35 -5.51
N TYR A 130 -2.24 -12.08 -6.66
CA TYR A 130 -2.74 -11.07 -7.57
C TYR A 130 -4.07 -11.49 -8.22
N ASP A 131 -4.18 -12.75 -8.66
CA ASP A 131 -5.42 -13.24 -9.27
C ASP A 131 -6.60 -13.25 -8.27
N ASP A 132 -6.31 -13.59 -7.01
CA ASP A 132 -7.32 -13.67 -5.95
C ASP A 132 -7.70 -12.29 -5.37
N VAL A 133 -6.70 -11.41 -5.17
CA VAL A 133 -6.82 -10.18 -4.35
C VAL A 133 -6.59 -8.90 -5.16
N GLY A 134 -5.78 -8.96 -6.23
CA GLY A 134 -5.48 -7.80 -7.09
C GLY A 134 -4.26 -6.95 -6.69
N VAL A 135 -3.48 -7.39 -5.70
CA VAL A 135 -2.24 -6.69 -5.28
C VAL A 135 -1.11 -6.91 -6.30
N PRO A 136 -0.38 -5.86 -6.74
CA PRO A 136 0.74 -6.01 -7.68
C PRO A 136 1.78 -7.05 -7.21
N PRO A 137 2.05 -8.10 -8.01
CA PRO A 137 2.99 -9.17 -7.64
C PRO A 137 4.39 -8.66 -7.27
N VAL A 138 4.91 -7.69 -8.03
CA VAL A 138 6.25 -7.14 -7.80
C VAL A 138 6.32 -6.37 -6.48
N ILE A 139 5.29 -5.61 -6.12
CA ILE A 139 5.24 -4.95 -4.80
C ILE A 139 5.29 -6.00 -3.70
N LEU A 140 4.48 -7.06 -3.80
CA LEU A 140 4.41 -8.09 -2.77
C LEU A 140 5.76 -8.82 -2.63
N LYS A 141 6.41 -9.18 -3.73
CA LYS A 141 7.76 -9.78 -3.76
C LYS A 141 8.80 -8.87 -3.08
N LEU A 142 8.86 -7.60 -3.48
CA LEU A 142 9.86 -6.65 -2.96
C LEU A 142 9.58 -6.23 -1.51
N LEU A 143 8.32 -6.16 -1.10
CA LEU A 143 7.92 -5.97 0.29
C LEU A 143 8.40 -7.14 1.16
N ILE A 144 8.14 -8.39 0.75
CA ILE A 144 8.60 -9.57 1.50
C ILE A 144 10.12 -9.60 1.62
N GLY A 145 10.82 -9.28 0.52
CA GLY A 145 12.28 -9.16 0.52
C GLY A 145 12.81 -8.06 1.46
N THR A 146 12.08 -6.93 1.55
CA THR A 146 12.44 -5.79 2.41
C THR A 146 12.16 -6.08 3.88
N GLU A 147 11.01 -6.68 4.18
CA GLU A 147 10.55 -6.92 5.54
C GLU A 147 11.31 -8.09 6.17
N SER A 148 11.10 -9.30 5.64
CA SER A 148 11.55 -10.54 6.28
C SER A 148 12.75 -11.18 5.60
N GLN A 149 13.15 -10.66 4.43
CA GLN A 149 14.07 -11.35 3.52
C GLN A 149 13.62 -12.80 3.28
N PHE A 150 12.31 -13.03 3.13
CA PHE A 150 11.70 -14.35 2.92
C PHE A 150 11.85 -15.35 4.10
N TRP A 151 12.18 -14.89 5.31
CA TRP A 151 12.18 -15.75 6.51
C TRP A 151 10.95 -15.45 7.40
N PRO A 152 9.91 -16.30 7.39
CA PRO A 152 8.59 -16.00 7.98
C PRO A 152 8.53 -16.29 9.48
N SER A 153 9.41 -15.65 10.25
CA SER A 153 9.48 -15.83 11.71
C SER A 153 8.74 -14.73 12.48
N SER A 154 8.77 -14.80 13.82
CA SER A 154 8.38 -13.69 14.67
C SER A 154 9.60 -12.98 15.24
N ILE A 155 9.68 -11.65 15.12
CA ILE A 155 10.74 -10.84 15.70
C ILE A 155 10.21 -10.10 16.93
N ASN A 156 10.83 -10.37 18.09
CA ASN A 156 10.52 -9.74 19.38
C ASN A 156 9.03 -9.80 19.79
N SER A 157 8.26 -10.76 19.25
CA SER A 157 6.79 -10.83 19.41
C SER A 157 6.04 -9.57 18.95
N ILE A 158 6.64 -8.77 18.07
CA ILE A 158 6.04 -7.54 17.53
C ILE A 158 5.75 -7.69 16.04
N HIS A 159 6.70 -8.25 15.28
CA HIS A 159 6.61 -8.42 13.83
C HIS A 159 6.50 -9.89 13.47
N PHE A 160 5.57 -10.25 12.58
CA PHE A 160 5.27 -11.65 12.25
C PHE A 160 5.21 -11.91 10.75
N GLY A 161 5.71 -13.09 10.37
CA GLY A 161 5.58 -13.65 9.03
C GLY A 161 6.31 -12.87 7.95
N TYR A 162 5.99 -13.16 6.70
CA TYR A 162 6.70 -12.60 5.53
C TYR A 162 6.65 -11.08 5.41
N GLY A 163 5.56 -10.45 5.88
CA GLY A 163 5.38 -8.99 5.82
C GLY A 163 5.70 -8.25 7.10
N HIS A 164 6.17 -8.95 8.16
CA HIS A 164 6.42 -8.34 9.47
C HIS A 164 5.21 -7.54 10.03
N LEU A 165 4.01 -8.09 9.83
CA LEU A 165 2.77 -7.51 10.35
C LEU A 165 2.82 -7.41 11.88
N THR A 166 2.21 -6.37 12.43
CA THR A 166 2.09 -6.13 13.86
C THR A 166 0.65 -6.29 14.32
N ASN A 167 0.41 -6.37 15.63
CA ASN A 167 -0.95 -6.44 16.20
C ASN A 167 -1.82 -5.27 15.72
N MET A 168 -1.27 -4.05 15.76
CA MET A 168 -1.98 -2.87 15.28
C MET A 168 -2.18 -2.92 13.76
N GLY A 169 -1.18 -3.41 13.02
CA GLY A 169 -1.25 -3.48 11.57
C GLY A 169 -2.32 -4.45 11.06
N ILE A 170 -2.40 -5.66 11.62
CA ILE A 170 -3.44 -6.62 11.21
C ILE A 170 -4.83 -6.15 11.61
N ARG A 171 -4.97 -5.49 12.77
CA ARG A 171 -6.25 -4.92 13.23
C ARG A 171 -6.73 -3.78 12.34
N ASN A 172 -5.80 -2.94 11.86
CA ASN A 172 -6.09 -1.94 10.85
C ASN A 172 -6.52 -2.60 9.53
N ALA A 173 -5.77 -3.58 9.04
CA ALA A 173 -6.10 -4.27 7.80
C ALA A 173 -7.51 -4.90 7.82
N VAL A 174 -7.87 -5.66 8.87
CA VAL A 174 -9.22 -6.26 8.99
C VAL A 174 -10.33 -5.23 9.19
N GLN A 175 -10.01 -4.01 9.63
CA GLN A 175 -10.99 -2.93 9.72
C GLN A 175 -11.39 -2.42 8.34
N TRP A 176 -10.44 -2.37 7.40
CA TRP A 176 -10.64 -1.79 6.08
C TRP A 176 -10.91 -2.81 4.98
N ASN A 177 -10.61 -4.09 5.22
CA ASN A 177 -10.86 -5.16 4.26
C ASN A 177 -11.82 -6.21 4.86
N SER A 178 -13.06 -6.24 4.35
CA SER A 178 -14.08 -7.20 4.79
C SER A 178 -13.77 -8.63 4.38
N ASP A 179 -13.09 -8.85 3.27
CA ASP A 179 -12.75 -10.20 2.80
C ASP A 179 -11.68 -10.81 3.69
N LEU A 180 -10.64 -10.02 4.03
CA LEU A 180 -9.69 -10.39 5.07
C LEU A 180 -10.39 -10.66 6.39
N TYR A 181 -11.27 -9.76 6.85
CA TYR A 181 -12.01 -9.94 8.09
C TYR A 181 -12.74 -11.30 8.09
N ASN A 182 -13.48 -11.61 7.03
CA ASN A 182 -14.22 -12.87 6.93
C ASN A 182 -13.30 -14.09 6.87
N GLN A 183 -12.09 -13.94 6.33
CA GLN A 183 -11.11 -15.02 6.20
C GLN A 183 -10.42 -15.38 7.52
N VAL A 184 -10.06 -14.39 8.35
CA VAL A 184 -9.20 -14.60 9.52
C VAL A 184 -9.91 -14.41 10.86
N CYS A 185 -11.03 -13.69 10.90
CA CYS A 185 -11.71 -13.37 12.15
C CYS A 185 -12.74 -14.44 12.55
N PRO A 186 -12.75 -14.90 13.81
CA PRO A 186 -13.80 -15.81 14.29
C PRO A 186 -15.19 -15.16 14.24
N SER A 187 -16.19 -15.91 13.79
CA SER A 187 -17.57 -15.42 13.66
C SER A 187 -18.13 -14.90 15.00
N GLY A 188 -18.81 -13.75 14.95
CA GLY A 188 -19.45 -13.15 16.13
C GLY A 188 -18.49 -12.47 17.11
N THR A 189 -17.25 -12.20 16.71
CA THR A 189 -16.25 -11.51 17.54
C THR A 189 -15.92 -10.13 17.00
N ASP A 190 -15.53 -9.21 17.90
CA ASP A 190 -14.95 -7.93 17.49
C ASP A 190 -13.44 -8.09 17.26
N CYS A 191 -13.10 -8.54 16.06
CA CYS A 191 -11.72 -8.78 15.62
C CYS A 191 -10.88 -7.49 15.59
N VAL A 192 -11.51 -6.35 15.26
CA VAL A 192 -10.84 -5.06 15.16
C VAL A 192 -10.44 -4.55 16.54
N ALA A 193 -11.27 -4.74 17.57
CA ALA A 193 -10.96 -4.32 18.93
C ALA A 193 -10.10 -5.34 19.71
N SER A 194 -10.07 -6.60 19.29
CA SER A 194 -9.47 -7.69 20.07
C SER A 194 -7.97 -7.87 19.80
N TYR A 195 -7.16 -7.48 20.78
CA TYR A 195 -5.71 -7.74 20.77
C TYR A 195 -5.38 -9.24 20.69
N SER A 196 -6.10 -10.09 21.44
CA SER A 196 -5.78 -11.52 21.51
C SER A 196 -6.14 -12.28 20.23
N ILE A 197 -7.19 -11.86 19.52
CA ILE A 197 -7.54 -12.44 18.21
C ILE A 197 -6.48 -12.03 17.19
N ALA A 198 -6.06 -10.76 17.19
CA ALA A 198 -4.98 -10.29 16.32
C ALA A 198 -3.67 -11.05 16.56
N ASP A 199 -3.28 -11.31 17.81
CA ASP A 199 -2.09 -12.12 18.12
C ASP A 199 -2.20 -13.56 17.62
N GLN A 200 -3.39 -14.16 17.67
CA GLN A 200 -3.63 -15.51 17.12
C GLN A 200 -3.51 -15.53 15.59
N ILE A 201 -4.04 -14.51 14.92
CA ILE A 201 -3.89 -14.36 13.46
C ILE A 201 -2.41 -14.24 13.12
N LEU A 202 -1.66 -13.36 13.79
CA LEU A 202 -0.23 -13.16 13.54
C LEU A 202 0.61 -14.41 13.81
N ALA A 203 0.32 -15.14 14.89
CA ALA A 203 0.98 -16.40 15.18
C ALA A 203 0.74 -17.45 14.08
N SER A 204 -0.39 -17.39 13.37
CA SER A 204 -0.67 -18.27 12.25
C SER A 204 0.13 -17.96 10.98
N LEU A 205 0.78 -16.79 10.91
CA LEU A 205 1.64 -16.36 9.80
C LEU A 205 3.11 -16.71 10.00
N VAL A 206 3.44 -17.36 11.11
CA VAL A 206 4.80 -17.87 11.37
C VAL A 206 4.92 -19.25 10.71
N ASP A 207 5.60 -19.28 9.56
CA ASP A 207 5.72 -20.48 8.73
C ASP A 207 7.05 -21.20 8.91
N THR A 208 7.87 -20.80 9.88
CA THR A 208 9.11 -21.53 10.20
C THR A 208 8.80 -22.92 10.74
N CYS A 209 9.58 -23.90 10.30
CA CYS A 209 9.36 -25.32 10.60
C CYS A 209 10.70 -26.06 10.70
N PRO A 210 11.15 -26.47 11.89
CA PRO A 210 12.46 -27.09 12.09
C PRO A 210 12.71 -28.39 11.32
N THR A 211 11.64 -29.07 10.91
CA THR A 211 11.71 -30.37 10.20
C THR A 211 11.35 -30.26 8.72
N CYS A 212 10.94 -29.08 8.25
CA CYS A 212 10.55 -28.89 6.86
C CYS A 212 11.77 -28.65 5.98
N GLU A 213 11.65 -28.96 4.70
CA GLU A 213 12.64 -28.57 3.71
C GLU A 213 12.84 -27.04 3.76
N TYR A 214 14.09 -26.60 3.73
CA TYR A 214 14.48 -25.19 3.87
C TYR A 214 14.10 -24.50 5.19
N GLY A 215 13.57 -25.24 6.18
CA GLY A 215 13.12 -24.67 7.44
C GLY A 215 11.78 -23.92 7.36
N ILE A 216 11.01 -24.10 6.28
CA ILE A 216 9.74 -23.39 6.00
C ILE A 216 8.64 -24.38 5.67
N ASP A 217 7.45 -24.19 6.25
CA ASP A 217 6.23 -24.92 5.90
C ASP A 217 5.58 -24.30 4.65
N THR A 218 5.93 -24.84 3.49
CA THR A 218 5.42 -24.37 2.19
C THR A 218 3.90 -24.54 2.04
N THR A 219 3.27 -25.43 2.83
CA THR A 219 1.82 -25.61 2.80
C THR A 219 1.09 -24.43 3.46
N LYS A 220 1.73 -23.78 4.43
CA LYS A 220 1.21 -22.55 5.06
C LYS A 220 1.60 -21.29 4.32
N ALA A 221 2.78 -21.29 3.69
CA ALA A 221 3.33 -20.11 3.01
C ALA A 221 2.35 -19.46 2.03
N SER A 222 1.61 -20.26 1.24
CA SER A 222 0.59 -19.73 0.31
C SER A 222 -0.53 -18.97 1.04
N ARG A 223 -1.04 -19.51 2.15
CA ARG A 223 -2.04 -18.83 2.98
C ARG A 223 -1.46 -17.55 3.59
N SER A 224 -0.22 -17.58 4.08
CA SER A 224 0.41 -16.40 4.67
C SER A 224 0.65 -15.28 3.66
N VAL A 225 1.03 -15.62 2.43
CA VAL A 225 1.14 -14.67 1.31
C VAL A 225 -0.23 -14.07 0.96
N ASN A 226 -1.28 -14.89 0.89
CA ASN A 226 -2.63 -14.40 0.63
C ASN A 226 -3.12 -13.44 1.76
N VAL A 227 -2.95 -13.81 3.04
CA VAL A 227 -3.31 -12.91 4.17
C VAL A 227 -2.49 -11.61 4.14
N LEU A 228 -1.23 -11.66 3.73
CA LEU A 228 -0.41 -10.45 3.56
C LEU A 228 -0.93 -9.57 2.40
N ALA A 229 -1.29 -10.16 1.26
CA ALA A 229 -1.87 -9.44 0.13
C ALA A 229 -3.19 -8.77 0.52
N GLU A 230 -4.09 -9.51 1.14
CA GLU A 230 -5.35 -9.01 1.69
C GLU A 230 -5.13 -7.89 2.71
N SER A 231 -4.08 -8.02 3.54
CA SER A 231 -3.71 -6.97 4.48
C SER A 231 -3.29 -5.69 3.78
N LEU A 232 -2.43 -5.79 2.75
CA LEU A 232 -1.97 -4.65 1.98
C LEU A 232 -3.11 -3.98 1.20
N LEU A 233 -4.07 -4.76 0.68
CA LEU A 233 -5.29 -4.22 0.07
C LEU A 233 -6.13 -3.44 1.09
N GLY A 234 -6.23 -3.92 2.34
CA GLY A 234 -6.88 -3.17 3.43
C GLY A 234 -6.22 -1.82 3.70
N TYR A 235 -4.89 -1.74 3.68
CA TYR A 235 -4.17 -0.47 3.74
C TYR A 235 -4.45 0.43 2.54
N CYS A 236 -4.65 -0.14 1.34
CA CYS A 236 -5.03 0.65 0.18
C CYS A 236 -6.44 1.24 0.33
N TYR A 237 -7.41 0.47 0.83
CA TYR A 237 -8.75 0.99 1.13
C TYR A 237 -8.75 2.06 2.22
N GLN A 238 -7.90 1.92 3.25
CA GLN A 238 -7.66 3.01 4.19
C GLN A 238 -7.11 4.25 3.47
N THR A 239 -6.13 4.08 2.60
CA THR A 239 -5.51 5.16 1.83
C THR A 239 -6.55 5.90 0.97
N GLU A 240 -7.51 5.20 0.34
CA GLU A 240 -8.63 5.85 -0.36
C GLU A 240 -9.45 6.75 0.56
N GLN A 241 -9.74 6.28 1.77
CA GLN A 241 -10.46 7.07 2.76
C GLN A 241 -9.62 8.27 3.24
N LEU A 242 -8.30 8.12 3.41
CA LEU A 242 -7.42 9.22 3.79
C LEU A 242 -7.39 10.31 2.70
N ILE A 243 -7.36 9.92 1.43
CA ILE A 243 -7.46 10.86 0.29
C ILE A 243 -8.79 11.61 0.35
N TYR A 244 -9.91 10.91 0.52
CA TYR A 244 -11.21 11.56 0.63
C TYR A 244 -11.27 12.53 1.82
N ASN A 245 -10.74 12.12 2.98
CA ASN A 245 -10.73 12.97 4.17
C ASN A 245 -9.88 14.22 3.98
N ALA A 246 -8.72 14.12 3.32
CA ALA A 246 -7.80 15.24 3.13
C ALA A 246 -8.25 16.21 2.01
N THR A 247 -8.96 15.71 1.01
CA THR A 247 -9.22 16.47 -0.23
C THR A 247 -10.70 16.73 -0.51
N GLY A 248 -11.60 15.92 0.06
CA GLY A 248 -13.00 15.84 -0.33
C GLY A 248 -13.26 15.14 -1.67
N TRP A 249 -12.22 14.64 -2.34
CA TRP A 249 -12.31 13.99 -3.66
C TRP A 249 -12.20 12.47 -3.49
N TYR A 250 -12.97 11.72 -4.29
CA TYR A 250 -12.75 10.28 -4.40
C TYR A 250 -11.37 10.01 -5.03
N SER A 251 -10.70 8.97 -4.52
CA SER A 251 -9.32 8.59 -4.86
C SER A 251 -9.04 8.60 -6.37
N GLY A 252 -9.93 8.04 -7.19
CA GLY A 252 -9.70 7.94 -8.62
C GLY A 252 -9.87 9.23 -9.43
N TYR A 253 -10.25 10.32 -8.77
CA TYR A 253 -10.13 11.68 -9.31
C TYR A 253 -8.94 12.45 -8.74
N ALA A 254 -8.39 12.00 -7.61
CA ALA A 254 -7.33 12.69 -6.89
C ALA A 254 -5.94 12.16 -7.23
N VAL A 255 -5.77 10.86 -7.46
CA VAL A 255 -4.48 10.21 -7.72
C VAL A 255 -4.61 9.11 -8.77
N ASP A 256 -3.49 8.75 -9.41
CA ASP A 256 -3.42 7.59 -10.29
C ASP A 256 -3.15 6.27 -9.52
N TYR A 257 -3.29 5.14 -10.22
CA TYR A 257 -3.06 3.80 -9.67
C TYR A 257 -1.66 3.65 -9.06
N ALA A 258 -0.65 4.19 -9.73
CA ALA A 258 0.72 4.09 -9.26
C ALA A 258 0.92 4.86 -7.93
N THR A 259 0.33 6.04 -7.84
CA THR A 259 0.42 6.92 -6.69
C THR A 259 -0.31 6.32 -5.49
N ILE A 260 -1.48 5.69 -5.67
CA ILE A 260 -2.20 5.11 -4.53
C ILE A 260 -1.45 3.93 -3.89
N TRP A 261 -0.77 3.09 -4.68
CA TRP A 261 0.04 2.01 -4.13
C TRP A 261 1.30 2.51 -3.41
N LYS A 262 1.92 3.60 -3.87
CA LYS A 262 3.03 4.24 -3.14
C LYS A 262 2.56 4.84 -1.81
N LEU A 263 1.40 5.49 -1.80
CA LEU A 263 0.77 5.97 -0.56
C LEU A 263 0.40 4.80 0.38
N THR A 264 -0.08 3.67 -0.17
CA THR A 264 -0.39 2.46 0.58
C THR A 264 0.85 1.91 1.29
N LEU A 265 2.00 1.84 0.62
CA LEU A 265 3.27 1.43 1.23
C LEU A 265 3.74 2.42 2.31
N MET A 266 3.51 3.71 2.09
CA MET A 266 3.80 4.75 3.08
C MET A 266 2.89 4.61 4.31
N ASP A 267 1.61 4.28 4.13
CA ASP A 267 0.66 4.00 5.22
C ASP A 267 1.06 2.72 5.99
N TYR A 268 1.36 1.65 5.26
CA TYR A 268 1.83 0.37 5.83
C TYR A 268 3.03 0.56 6.78
N ASN A 269 3.99 1.42 6.40
CA ASN A 269 5.21 1.62 7.17
C ASN A 269 5.17 2.77 8.19
N ALA A 270 4.53 3.89 7.86
CA ALA A 270 4.57 5.12 8.64
C ALA A 270 3.21 5.53 9.23
N GLY A 271 2.13 4.86 8.83
CA GLY A 271 0.79 5.02 9.37
C GLY A 271 -0.01 6.19 8.80
N SER A 272 -1.31 6.12 9.05
CA SER A 272 -2.32 6.95 8.40
C SER A 272 -2.20 8.44 8.68
N GLN A 273 -1.78 8.85 9.88
CA GLN A 273 -1.60 10.27 10.21
C GLN A 273 -0.55 10.93 9.32
N CYS A 274 0.51 10.19 9.02
CA CYS A 274 1.59 10.67 8.16
C CYS A 274 1.09 10.90 6.73
N VAL A 275 0.35 9.92 6.20
CA VAL A 275 -0.25 9.98 4.87
C VAL A 275 -1.28 11.11 4.77
N TYR A 276 -2.20 11.21 5.75
CA TYR A 276 -3.21 12.27 5.81
C TYR A 276 -2.58 13.67 5.78
N ASN A 277 -1.63 13.95 6.67
CA ASN A 277 -0.99 15.27 6.75
C ASN A 277 -0.25 15.64 5.45
N THR A 278 0.40 14.65 4.82
CA THR A 278 1.09 14.84 3.55
C THR A 278 0.09 15.16 2.43
N LEU A 279 -1.03 14.43 2.38
CA LEU A 279 -2.09 14.65 1.39
C LEU A 279 -2.77 16.01 1.56
N GLU A 280 -3.10 16.41 2.79
CA GLU A 280 -3.71 17.70 3.10
C GLU A 280 -2.80 18.85 2.62
N SER A 281 -1.52 18.82 3.01
CA SER A 281 -0.52 19.81 2.58
C SER A 281 -0.31 19.85 1.05
N THR A 282 -0.29 18.68 0.40
CA THR A 282 -0.14 18.60 -1.06
C THR A 282 -1.38 19.14 -1.78
N PHE A 283 -2.57 18.84 -1.27
CA PHE A 283 -3.82 19.29 -1.86
C PHE A 283 -4.03 20.79 -1.67
N ASP A 284 -3.62 21.34 -0.53
CA ASP A 284 -3.58 22.79 -0.30
C ASP A 284 -2.76 23.51 -1.37
N TYR A 285 -1.66 22.92 -1.81
CA TYR A 285 -0.82 23.47 -2.89
C TYR A 285 -1.41 23.26 -4.29
N THR A 286 -1.87 22.05 -4.59
CA THR A 286 -2.29 21.66 -5.96
C THR A 286 -3.72 22.07 -6.30
N GLN A 287 -4.63 22.09 -5.33
CA GLN A 287 -6.07 22.34 -5.49
C GLN A 287 -6.72 21.45 -6.58
N GLY A 288 -6.23 20.20 -6.71
CA GLY A 288 -6.63 19.29 -7.77
C GLY A 288 -5.92 17.93 -7.69
N PRO A 289 -5.90 17.15 -8.79
CA PRO A 289 -5.20 15.87 -8.83
C PRO A 289 -3.72 16.00 -8.48
N MET A 290 -3.22 15.06 -7.68
CA MET A 290 -1.86 15.05 -7.12
C MET A 290 -1.06 13.91 -7.73
N ARG A 291 0.13 14.22 -8.23
CA ARG A 291 1.11 13.22 -8.69
C ARG A 291 2.01 12.83 -7.52
N TRP A 292 2.66 11.67 -7.62
CA TRP A 292 3.66 11.27 -6.62
C TRP A 292 4.78 12.30 -6.41
N SER A 293 5.16 13.07 -7.44
CA SER A 293 6.13 14.16 -7.31
C SER A 293 5.64 15.30 -6.43
N ASP A 294 4.34 15.63 -6.53
CA ASP A 294 3.73 16.69 -5.73
C ASP A 294 3.66 16.24 -4.27
N ILE A 295 3.22 15.01 -4.03
CA ILE A 295 3.18 14.38 -2.71
C ILE A 295 4.58 14.33 -2.08
N SER A 296 5.57 13.86 -2.84
CA SER A 296 6.97 13.76 -2.38
C SER A 296 7.53 15.10 -1.93
N ALA A 297 7.12 16.21 -2.55
CA ALA A 297 7.58 17.54 -2.19
C ALA A 297 7.01 18.06 -0.85
N HIS A 298 5.93 17.44 -0.35
CA HIS A 298 5.25 17.84 0.89
C HIS A 298 5.44 16.85 2.05
N VAL A 299 6.15 15.73 1.83
CA VAL A 299 6.54 14.80 2.90
C VAL A 299 7.42 15.54 3.90
N SER A 300 7.03 15.53 5.17
CA SER A 300 7.76 16.21 6.24
C SER A 300 7.75 15.42 7.55
N GLY A 301 8.83 15.56 8.33
CA GLY A 301 9.04 14.83 9.57
C GLY A 301 9.67 13.44 9.37
N ASP A 302 10.50 13.03 10.33
CA ASP A 302 11.39 11.87 10.19
C ASP A 302 10.63 10.55 9.94
N LEU A 303 9.50 10.34 10.63
CA LEU A 303 8.66 9.15 10.43
C LEU A 303 8.07 9.09 9.02
N CYS A 304 7.63 10.23 8.48
CA CYS A 304 7.08 10.30 7.15
C CYS A 304 8.12 10.16 6.06
N ILE A 305 9.30 10.76 6.27
CA ILE A 305 10.45 10.58 5.37
C ILE A 305 10.85 9.10 5.34
N ARG A 306 10.78 8.38 6.46
CA ARG A 306 11.00 6.92 6.49
C ARG A 306 9.97 6.17 5.64
N GLY A 307 8.68 6.44 5.81
CA GLY A 307 7.62 5.81 5.01
C GLY A 307 7.73 6.11 3.51
N TRP A 308 8.08 7.35 3.16
CA TRP A 308 8.35 7.75 1.78
C TRP A 308 9.56 7.01 1.20
N ASN A 309 10.68 6.93 1.94
CA ASN A 309 11.85 6.15 1.53
C ASN A 309 11.51 4.67 1.34
N TYR A 310 10.70 4.11 2.24
CA TYR A 310 10.23 2.73 2.17
C TYR A 310 9.42 2.49 0.88
N ALA A 311 8.42 3.34 0.60
CA ALA A 311 7.62 3.24 -0.62
C ALA A 311 8.47 3.35 -1.90
N ASN A 312 9.40 4.31 -1.96
CA ASN A 312 10.30 4.45 -3.12
C ASN A 312 11.32 3.32 -3.26
N THR A 313 11.74 2.70 -2.16
CA THR A 313 12.66 1.56 -2.20
C THR A 313 11.95 0.34 -2.79
N ILE A 314 10.75 0.02 -2.31
CA ILE A 314 9.95 -1.11 -2.82
C ILE A 314 9.51 -0.88 -4.27
N THR A 315 9.23 0.37 -4.65
CA THR A 315 8.86 0.73 -6.02
C THR A 315 10.04 1.20 -6.87
N SER A 316 11.28 0.88 -6.47
CA SER A 316 12.47 1.15 -7.29
C SER A 316 12.58 0.18 -8.46
N ARG A 317 13.35 0.56 -9.49
CA ARG A 317 13.55 -0.31 -10.66
C ARG A 317 14.39 -1.51 -10.23
N TYR A 318 13.73 -2.66 -10.21
CA TYR A 318 14.35 -3.95 -9.95
C TYR A 318 14.23 -4.86 -11.17
N PHE A 319 13.00 -5.10 -11.64
CA PHE A 319 12.72 -5.86 -12.85
C PHE A 319 12.70 -4.96 -14.09
N ASP A 320 13.07 -5.51 -15.24
CA ASP A 320 12.92 -4.84 -16.53
C ASP A 320 11.54 -5.11 -17.14
N PHE A 321 10.49 -4.68 -16.43
CA PHE A 321 9.12 -4.79 -16.91
C PHE A 321 8.58 -3.51 -17.58
N PRO A 322 7.64 -3.63 -18.54
CA PRO A 322 7.27 -4.88 -19.22
C PRO A 322 8.47 -5.43 -20.01
N PRO A 323 8.61 -6.76 -20.16
CA PRO A 323 9.74 -7.32 -20.89
C PRO A 323 9.71 -6.78 -22.33
N THR A 324 10.89 -6.52 -22.90
CA THR A 324 10.97 -6.17 -24.32
C THR A 324 10.52 -7.37 -25.14
N GLU A 325 9.64 -7.14 -26.13
CA GLU A 325 9.36 -8.17 -27.14
C GLU A 325 10.67 -8.46 -27.90
N ASP A 326 11.21 -9.67 -27.71
CA ASP A 326 12.34 -10.19 -28.48
C ASP A 326 11.91 -10.63 -29.90
#